data_AF-A0A163S7Y7-F1
#
_entry.id   AF-A0A163S7Y7-F1
#
_cell.length_a   1.000
_cell.length_b   1.000
_cell.length_c   1.000
_cell.angle_alpha   90.00
_cell.angle_beta   90.00
_cell.angle_gamma   90.00
#
_symmetry.space_group_name_H-M   'P 1'
#
loop_
_entity.id
_entity.type
_entity.pdbx_description
1 polymer ?
#
loop_
_entity_poly.entity_id
_entity_poly.type
_entity_poly.pdbx_seq_one_letter_code
_entity_poly.pdbx_strand_id
1 'polypeptide(L)'
;MSQRNSRRSTARTAAVAGAVLGALLLAGCTSPVPTPTVDDSSASAEPALTVEQMAEVREAVGATLDAANATHDASQLATRLSGPALSLRTSQLGVAATRGNGDLVTVLPTAVQQDIITTTDSWPRQAYAVTEQPEDLQSPRLLGYEQTTARDPYKLWAWVRLFPSVKLPSFAGAAVGSESVPLDDPSLLMTPTDAVAQYADVLNLGAGSGFAASFADDPLRAWVATNAQTQAAPLATAAGTQTMTFTPTAGEARAVRTADGGAMVMAAMTALETRTAEEGAKITPGTETEKALFGATPPTNVLNVGYTTMVAMYIPPADATTGVQVLGMENIVTSVATS
;
A
#
# COMPACT_ATOMS: atom_id res chain seq x y z
N MET A 1 -23.02 72.07 78.02
CA MET A 1 -24.43 72.51 78.17
C MET A 1 -25.19 71.91 76.99
N SER A 2 -25.81 70.75 77.19
CA SER A 2 -27.24 70.60 77.53
C SER A 2 -28.17 70.94 76.37
N GLN A 3 -28.94 69.93 75.97
CA GLN A 3 -30.27 70.01 75.33
C GLN A 3 -30.31 70.46 73.86
N ARG A 4 -31.25 70.02 73.02
CA ARG A 4 -32.26 68.94 72.96
C ARG A 4 -32.97 69.21 71.63
N ASN A 5 -33.46 68.16 70.96
CA ASN A 5 -34.69 68.15 70.16
C ASN A 5 -34.77 69.10 68.94
N SER A 6 -35.54 68.87 67.88
CA SER A 6 -36.37 67.77 67.37
C SER A 6 -37.08 68.33 66.13
N ARG A 7 -37.71 67.43 65.36
CA ARG A 7 -38.82 67.64 64.37
C ARG A 7 -38.33 67.83 62.93
N ARG A 8 -38.64 66.87 62.02
CA ARG A 8 -39.92 66.64 61.29
C ARG A 8 -40.27 67.89 60.44
N SER A 9 -40.62 67.82 59.15
CA SER A 9 -41.32 66.82 58.35
C SER A 9 -41.30 67.19 56.85
N THR A 10 -41.89 66.31 56.02
CA THR A 10 -42.62 66.57 54.74
C THR A 10 -41.81 67.03 53.53
N ALA A 11 -41.53 66.17 52.53
CA ALA A 11 -42.42 65.66 51.47
C ALA A 11 -43.01 66.75 50.56
N ARG A 12 -42.59 66.78 49.28
CA ARG A 12 -43.46 66.67 48.09
C ARG A 12 -42.68 66.85 46.78
N THR A 13 -42.98 65.93 45.88
CA THR A 13 -42.75 65.85 44.44
C THR A 13 -43.06 67.12 43.65
N ALA A 14 -42.25 67.42 42.63
CA ALA A 14 -42.69 67.86 41.31
C ALA A 14 -41.55 67.68 40.28
N ALA A 15 -41.90 67.01 39.18
CA ALA A 15 -41.10 66.88 37.97
C ALA A 15 -40.97 68.21 37.21
N VAL A 16 -39.97 68.34 36.34
CA VAL A 16 -40.10 68.71 34.91
C VAL A 16 -38.72 68.63 34.25
N ALA A 17 -38.75 68.06 33.05
CA ALA A 17 -37.64 67.79 32.15
C ALA A 17 -36.97 69.06 31.58
N GLY A 18 -35.68 68.95 31.27
CA GLY A 18 -34.91 69.90 30.48
C GLY A 18 -33.66 69.21 29.95
N ALA A 19 -33.62 69.03 28.64
CA ALA A 19 -32.70 68.17 27.92
C ALA A 19 -31.27 68.74 27.79
N VAL A 20 -30.37 67.84 27.36
CA VAL A 20 -29.30 68.05 26.35
C VAL A 20 -27.86 67.75 26.83
N LEU A 21 -27.38 66.59 26.34
CA LEU A 21 -26.03 66.23 25.86
C LEU A 21 -24.86 66.09 26.84
N GLY A 22 -24.22 64.91 26.78
CA GLY A 22 -22.81 64.80 27.15
C GLY A 22 -22.27 63.39 27.36
N ALA A 23 -22.24 62.59 26.29
CA ALA A 23 -21.28 61.50 26.06
C ALA A 23 -21.03 60.50 27.21
N LEU A 24 -21.72 59.36 27.16
CA LEU A 24 -21.26 58.04 27.62
C LEU A 24 -22.42 57.09 27.32
N LEU A 25 -22.35 56.33 26.23
CA LEU A 25 -23.09 55.06 25.97
C LEU A 25 -22.93 54.70 24.48
N LEU A 26 -21.72 54.29 24.10
CA LEU A 26 -21.49 53.41 22.95
C LEU A 26 -21.35 51.98 23.49
N ALA A 27 -22.40 51.48 24.13
CA ALA A 27 -22.58 50.04 24.32
C ALA A 27 -23.28 49.52 23.07
N GLY A 28 -22.53 49.43 21.97
CA GLY A 28 -22.96 48.68 20.81
C GLY A 28 -23.10 47.22 21.22
N CYS A 29 -24.32 46.70 21.20
CA CYS A 29 -24.57 45.27 21.28
C CYS A 29 -23.93 44.61 20.04
N THR A 30 -22.65 44.24 20.15
CA THR A 30 -22.11 43.25 19.23
C THR A 30 -22.78 41.93 19.59
N SER A 31 -23.67 41.45 18.70
CA SER A 31 -24.06 40.05 18.74
C SER A 31 -22.76 39.23 18.73
N PRO A 32 -22.59 38.22 19.60
CA PRO A 32 -21.45 37.32 19.48
C PRO A 32 -21.48 36.76 18.05
N VAL A 33 -20.33 36.82 17.37
CA VAL A 33 -20.16 36.18 16.07
C VAL A 33 -20.61 34.74 16.26
N PRO A 34 -21.55 34.22 15.45
CA PRO A 34 -21.93 32.82 15.53
C PRO A 34 -20.66 32.02 15.27
N THR A 35 -20.09 31.44 16.34
CA THR A 35 -19.10 30.38 16.19
C THR A 35 -19.82 29.27 15.43
N PRO A 36 -19.35 28.88 14.23
CA PRO A 36 -19.90 27.71 13.57
C PRO A 36 -19.77 26.56 14.55
N THR A 37 -20.90 26.08 15.06
CA THR A 37 -20.96 24.75 15.63
C THR A 37 -20.63 23.86 14.45
N VAL A 38 -19.42 23.29 14.45
CA VAL A 38 -19.14 22.17 13.58
C VAL A 38 -20.09 21.10 14.10
N ASP A 39 -21.16 20.84 13.37
CA ASP A 39 -21.93 19.64 13.60
C ASP A 39 -20.91 18.50 13.40
N ASP A 40 -20.51 17.83 14.48
CA ASP A 40 -19.87 16.50 14.45
C ASP A 40 -20.86 15.45 13.94
N SER A 41 -21.63 15.80 12.90
CA SER A 41 -22.21 14.84 12.00
C SER A 41 -21.00 14.18 11.35
N SER A 42 -20.75 12.93 11.71
CA SER A 42 -19.77 12.07 11.06
C SER A 42 -20.11 11.97 9.57
N ALA A 43 -19.72 12.99 8.80
CA ALA A 43 -19.68 12.93 7.37
C ALA A 43 -18.69 11.81 7.06
N SER A 44 -19.19 10.70 6.54
CA SER A 44 -18.34 9.65 5.98
C SER A 44 -17.29 10.32 5.12
N ALA A 45 -16.00 10.05 5.36
CA ALA A 45 -14.92 10.66 4.60
C ALA A 45 -15.22 10.51 3.10
N GLU A 46 -15.12 11.60 2.35
CA GLU A 46 -15.30 11.56 0.90
C GLU A 46 -14.12 10.79 0.26
N PRO A 47 -14.32 10.24 -0.96
CA PRO A 47 -13.22 9.64 -1.71
C PRO A 47 -12.04 10.60 -1.84
N ALA A 48 -10.84 10.07 -1.61
CA ALA A 48 -9.59 10.84 -1.66
C ALA A 48 -9.29 11.46 -3.03
N LEU A 49 -9.92 10.96 -4.09
CA LEU A 49 -9.80 11.36 -5.49
C LEU A 49 -11.18 11.31 -6.15
N THR A 50 -11.42 12.17 -7.14
CA THR A 50 -12.47 11.90 -8.14
C THR A 50 -12.01 10.82 -9.12
N VAL A 51 -12.96 10.27 -9.89
CA VAL A 51 -12.64 9.28 -10.93
C VAL A 51 -11.71 9.88 -12.00
N GLU A 52 -11.93 11.14 -12.36
CA GLU A 52 -11.11 11.87 -13.32
C GLU A 52 -9.69 12.09 -12.79
N GLN A 53 -9.55 12.51 -11.52
CA GLN A 53 -8.23 12.66 -10.90
C GLN A 53 -7.49 11.33 -10.80
N MET A 54 -8.20 10.23 -10.51
CA MET A 54 -7.61 8.90 -10.51
C MET A 54 -7.11 8.50 -11.91
N ALA A 55 -7.86 8.82 -12.96
CA ALA A 55 -7.40 8.63 -14.34
C ALA A 55 -6.14 9.45 -14.65
N GLU A 56 -6.09 10.73 -14.27
CA GLU A 56 -4.89 11.57 -14.42
C GLU A 56 -3.66 11.02 -13.69
N VAL A 57 -3.86 10.45 -12.49
CA VAL A 57 -2.80 9.77 -11.73
C VAL A 57 -2.25 8.58 -12.51
N ARG A 58 -3.13 7.73 -13.06
CA ARG A 58 -2.70 6.56 -13.84
C ARG A 58 -1.96 6.96 -15.11
N GLU A 59 -2.45 7.98 -15.82
CA GLU A 59 -1.80 8.50 -17.03
C GLU A 59 -0.39 9.05 -16.72
N ALA A 60 -0.24 9.83 -15.64
CA ALA A 60 1.05 10.37 -15.25
C ALA A 60 2.07 9.29 -14.85
N VAL A 61 1.61 8.24 -14.14
CA VAL A 61 2.44 7.07 -13.82
C VAL A 61 2.81 6.31 -15.10
N GLY A 62 1.84 6.05 -15.98
CA GLY A 62 2.05 5.37 -17.25
C GLY A 62 3.08 6.07 -18.13
N ALA A 63 2.95 7.39 -18.31
CA ALA A 63 3.90 8.18 -19.07
C ALA A 63 5.34 8.11 -18.50
N THR A 64 5.48 8.05 -17.17
CA THR A 64 6.79 7.89 -16.53
C THR A 64 7.37 6.50 -16.77
N LEU A 65 6.54 5.46 -16.68
CA LEU A 65 6.94 4.08 -16.99
C LEU A 65 7.34 3.94 -18.46
N ASP A 66 6.56 4.48 -19.40
CA ASP A 66 6.85 4.40 -20.84
C ASP A 66 8.15 5.10 -21.19
N ALA A 67 8.37 6.31 -20.67
CA ALA A 67 9.62 7.03 -20.87
C ALA A 67 10.83 6.26 -20.33
N ALA A 68 10.71 5.66 -19.14
CA ALA A 68 11.77 4.86 -18.53
C ALA A 68 12.01 3.54 -19.28
N ASN A 69 10.96 2.89 -19.77
CA ASN A 69 11.04 1.66 -20.56
C ASN A 69 11.70 1.91 -21.93
N ALA A 70 11.41 3.04 -22.57
CA ALA A 70 11.97 3.37 -23.88
C ALA A 70 13.49 3.60 -23.86
N THR A 71 14.04 4.03 -22.71
CA THR A 71 15.46 4.36 -22.55
C THR A 71 16.21 3.37 -21.65
N HIS A 72 15.51 2.42 -21.04
CA HIS A 72 16.00 1.57 -19.95
C HIS A 72 16.62 2.38 -18.78
N ASP A 73 16.12 3.59 -18.52
CA ASP A 73 16.65 4.49 -17.50
C ASP A 73 15.70 4.64 -16.31
N ALA A 74 16.19 4.30 -15.12
CA ALA A 74 15.45 4.39 -13.87
C ALA A 74 15.47 5.79 -13.22
N SER A 75 16.24 6.75 -13.76
CA SER A 75 16.53 8.04 -13.11
C SER A 75 15.29 8.87 -12.75
N GLN A 76 14.25 8.80 -13.58
CA GLN A 76 13.01 9.57 -13.39
C GLN A 76 11.92 8.81 -12.61
N LEU A 77 12.10 7.52 -12.31
CA LEU A 77 11.04 6.70 -11.73
C LEU A 77 10.56 7.24 -10.38
N ALA A 78 11.46 7.75 -9.54
CA ALA A 78 11.13 8.24 -8.20
C ALA A 78 10.14 9.42 -8.19
N THR A 79 9.91 10.06 -9.34
CA THR A 79 8.88 11.11 -9.48
C THR A 79 7.46 10.55 -9.38
N ARG A 80 7.23 9.30 -9.82
CA ARG A 80 5.91 8.64 -9.87
C ARG A 80 5.86 7.22 -9.31
N LEU A 81 6.99 6.66 -8.89
CA LEU A 81 7.08 5.37 -8.21
C LEU A 81 7.70 5.56 -6.82
N SER A 82 7.32 4.70 -5.89
CA SER A 82 7.87 4.64 -4.53
C SER A 82 7.88 3.21 -4.02
N GLY A 83 8.51 3.00 -2.85
CA GLY A 83 8.49 1.71 -2.14
C GLY A 83 8.91 0.53 -3.03
N PRO A 84 8.23 -0.62 -2.91
CA PRO A 84 8.60 -1.83 -3.65
C PRO A 84 8.43 -1.66 -5.17
N ALA A 85 7.45 -0.90 -5.66
CA ALA A 85 7.31 -0.66 -7.09
C ALA A 85 8.55 0.02 -7.69
N LEU A 86 9.12 1.00 -6.99
CA LEU A 86 10.36 1.65 -7.41
C LEU A 86 11.52 0.64 -7.45
N SER A 87 11.70 -0.14 -6.38
CA SER A 87 12.75 -1.19 -6.30
C SER A 87 12.67 -2.18 -7.47
N LEU A 88 11.47 -2.74 -7.68
CA LEU A 88 11.20 -3.71 -8.74
C LEU A 88 11.48 -3.14 -10.13
N ARG A 89 10.96 -1.94 -10.44
CA ARG A 89 11.15 -1.32 -11.76
C ARG A 89 12.60 -0.92 -11.99
N THR A 90 13.31 -0.41 -10.98
CA THR A 90 14.74 -0.12 -11.08
C THR A 90 15.55 -1.37 -11.41
N SER A 91 15.27 -2.51 -10.77
CA SER A 91 15.93 -3.78 -11.11
C SER A 91 15.65 -4.19 -12.57
N GLN A 92 14.38 -4.16 -12.98
CA GLN A 92 13.99 -4.53 -14.35
C GLN A 92 14.65 -3.66 -15.43
N LEU A 93 14.72 -2.33 -15.22
CA LEU A 93 15.37 -1.43 -16.17
C LEU A 93 16.89 -1.59 -16.15
N GLY A 94 17.50 -1.84 -14.99
CA GLY A 94 18.93 -2.19 -14.91
C GLY A 94 19.25 -3.44 -15.72
N VAL A 95 18.44 -4.49 -15.57
CA VAL A 95 18.55 -5.73 -16.36
C VAL A 95 18.36 -5.45 -17.85
N ALA A 96 17.37 -4.62 -18.21
CA ALA A 96 17.10 -4.25 -19.60
C ALA A 96 18.26 -3.47 -20.22
N ALA A 97 18.87 -2.55 -19.47
CA ALA A 97 20.05 -1.79 -19.91
C ALA A 97 21.26 -2.71 -20.13
N THR A 98 21.52 -3.65 -19.21
CA THR A 98 22.60 -4.64 -19.36
C THR A 98 22.38 -5.56 -20.56
N ARG A 99 21.15 -5.97 -20.82
CA ARG A 99 20.80 -6.90 -21.91
C ARG A 99 20.57 -6.20 -23.25
N GLY A 100 20.39 -4.88 -23.27
CA GLY A 100 20.03 -4.11 -24.44
C GLY A 100 18.61 -4.38 -24.97
N ASN A 101 17.72 -4.97 -24.16
CA ASN A 101 16.33 -5.24 -24.51
C ASN A 101 15.42 -5.23 -23.26
N GLY A 102 14.14 -4.92 -23.44
CA GLY A 102 13.15 -4.79 -22.36
C GLY A 102 12.16 -5.95 -22.22
N ASP A 103 12.44 -7.12 -22.79
CA ASP A 103 11.50 -8.26 -22.81
C ASP A 103 11.16 -8.84 -21.42
N LEU A 104 12.03 -8.60 -20.43
CA LEU A 104 11.84 -8.99 -19.02
C LEU A 104 11.26 -7.87 -18.15
N VAL A 105 10.92 -6.72 -18.74
CA VAL A 105 10.25 -5.63 -18.03
C VAL A 105 8.74 -5.93 -17.96
N THR A 106 8.17 -5.89 -16.76
CA THR A 106 6.74 -6.19 -16.59
C THR A 106 5.89 -5.12 -17.27
N VAL A 107 4.99 -5.55 -18.16
CA VAL A 107 3.96 -4.68 -18.74
C VAL A 107 2.93 -4.34 -17.66
N LEU A 108 2.68 -3.03 -17.47
CA LEU A 108 1.69 -2.48 -16.55
C LEU A 108 0.69 -1.62 -17.36
N PRO A 109 -0.48 -2.15 -17.74
CA PRO A 109 -1.47 -1.39 -18.48
C PRO A 109 -2.02 -0.21 -17.67
N THR A 110 -2.32 0.90 -18.35
CA THR A 110 -2.99 2.08 -17.78
C THR A 110 -4.51 2.02 -17.91
N ALA A 111 -5.02 1.26 -18.88
CA ALA A 111 -6.43 0.92 -19.02
C ALA A 111 -6.86 -0.02 -17.88
N VAL A 112 -8.02 0.26 -17.30
CA VAL A 112 -8.49 -0.39 -16.07
C VAL A 112 -9.93 -0.83 -16.18
N GLN A 113 -10.22 -1.97 -15.58
CA GLN A 113 -11.57 -2.50 -15.41
C GLN A 113 -12.30 -1.84 -14.24
N GLN A 114 -11.54 -1.46 -13.20
CA GLN A 114 -12.08 -0.92 -11.97
C GLN A 114 -11.04 -0.06 -11.24
N ASP A 115 -11.50 1.09 -10.75
CA ASP A 115 -10.80 1.90 -9.75
C ASP A 115 -11.40 1.68 -8.36
N ILE A 116 -10.53 1.69 -7.35
CA ILE A 116 -10.88 1.58 -5.93
C ILE A 116 -10.21 2.76 -5.23
N ILE A 117 -11.01 3.76 -4.86
CA ILE A 117 -10.51 4.99 -4.24
C ILE A 117 -10.78 4.92 -2.76
N THR A 118 -9.76 5.17 -1.92
CA THR A 118 -9.98 5.11 -0.48
C THR A 118 -10.71 6.34 0.05
N THR A 119 -11.51 6.15 1.10
CA THR A 119 -12.03 7.21 1.95
C THR A 119 -11.18 7.26 3.21
N THR A 120 -10.56 8.42 3.47
CA THR A 120 -9.77 8.68 4.68
C THR A 120 -9.54 10.18 4.84
N ASP A 121 -9.48 10.63 6.08
CA ASP A 121 -9.11 12.00 6.46
C ASP A 121 -7.61 12.15 6.77
N SER A 122 -6.88 11.04 6.81
CA SER A 122 -5.48 10.96 7.21
C SER A 122 -4.54 10.59 6.07
N TRP A 123 -3.24 10.75 6.34
CA TRP A 123 -2.16 10.38 5.43
C TRP A 123 -1.45 9.13 5.95
N PRO A 124 -0.93 8.26 5.07
CA PRO A 124 -1.01 8.32 3.61
C PRO A 124 -2.41 8.02 3.06
N ARG A 125 -2.73 8.53 1.88
CA ARG A 125 -3.95 8.19 1.11
C ARG A 125 -3.64 7.16 0.05
N GLN A 126 -4.55 6.20 -0.15
CA GLN A 126 -4.36 5.13 -1.14
C GLN A 126 -5.42 5.17 -2.23
N ALA A 127 -5.06 4.65 -3.39
CA ALA A 127 -6.00 4.26 -4.42
C ALA A 127 -5.47 3.00 -5.09
N TYR A 128 -6.36 2.23 -5.72
CA TYR A 128 -6.00 1.02 -6.40
C TYR A 128 -6.71 0.96 -7.75
N ALA A 129 -6.12 0.21 -8.67
CA ALA A 129 -6.76 -0.07 -9.94
C ALA A 129 -6.51 -1.50 -10.37
N VAL A 130 -7.56 -2.14 -10.89
CA VAL A 130 -7.47 -3.44 -11.56
C VAL A 130 -7.37 -3.16 -13.04
N THR A 131 -6.26 -3.54 -13.66
CA THR A 131 -6.03 -3.26 -15.08
C THR A 131 -6.97 -4.07 -15.96
N GLU A 132 -7.13 -3.65 -17.20
CA GLU A 132 -7.54 -4.59 -18.25
C GLU A 132 -6.50 -5.68 -18.44
N GLN A 133 -6.90 -6.77 -19.11
CA GLN A 133 -5.95 -7.81 -19.49
C GLN A 133 -4.96 -7.21 -20.49
N PRO A 134 -3.64 -7.28 -20.25
CA PRO A 134 -2.64 -6.86 -21.24
C PRO A 134 -2.76 -7.64 -22.55
N GLU A 135 -2.25 -7.04 -23.63
CA GLU A 135 -2.28 -7.62 -24.99
C GLU A 135 -1.59 -8.99 -25.10
N ASP A 136 -0.62 -9.26 -24.23
CA ASP A 136 0.08 -10.55 -24.12
C ASP A 136 -0.75 -11.65 -23.42
N LEU A 137 -2.04 -11.37 -23.15
CA LEU A 137 -3.01 -12.25 -22.52
C LEU A 137 -2.66 -12.68 -21.09
N GLN A 138 -1.67 -12.05 -20.48
CA GLN A 138 -1.37 -12.31 -19.08
C GLN A 138 -2.50 -11.85 -18.16
N SER A 139 -2.64 -12.43 -16.96
CA SER A 139 -3.67 -12.01 -16.00
C SER A 139 -3.58 -10.51 -15.67
N PRO A 140 -4.73 -9.83 -15.40
CA PRO A 140 -4.73 -8.43 -14.99
C PRO A 140 -3.79 -8.12 -13.82
N ARG A 141 -3.38 -6.86 -13.72
CA ARG A 141 -2.59 -6.35 -12.60
C ARG A 141 -3.51 -5.67 -11.60
N LEU A 142 -3.21 -5.83 -10.32
CA LEU A 142 -3.69 -4.92 -9.28
C LEU A 142 -2.57 -3.92 -8.99
N LEU A 143 -2.84 -2.65 -9.23
CA LEU A 143 -1.93 -1.53 -9.02
C LEU A 143 -2.34 -0.81 -7.73
N GLY A 144 -1.37 -0.55 -6.85
CA GLY A 144 -1.56 0.22 -5.62
C GLY A 144 -0.83 1.55 -5.70
N TYR A 145 -1.56 2.64 -5.49
CA TYR A 145 -1.07 4.00 -5.51
C TYR A 145 -1.12 4.60 -4.11
N GLU A 146 -0.12 5.42 -3.80
CA GLU A 146 -0.03 6.12 -2.52
C GLU A 146 0.29 7.59 -2.74
N GLN A 147 -0.34 8.44 -1.94
CA GLN A 147 0.08 9.80 -1.73
C GLN A 147 0.45 9.97 -0.25
N THR A 148 1.69 10.35 0.04
CA THR A 148 2.22 10.42 1.41
C THR A 148 1.85 11.72 2.13
N THR A 149 1.79 12.84 1.41
CA THR A 149 1.35 14.14 1.93
C THR A 149 0.48 14.89 0.94
N ALA A 150 -0.26 15.90 1.40
CA ALA A 150 -1.16 16.72 0.58
C ALA A 150 -0.53 17.41 -0.63
N ARG A 151 0.80 17.57 -0.64
CA ARG A 151 1.55 18.22 -1.73
C ARG A 151 2.30 17.24 -2.61
N ASP A 152 2.45 15.99 -2.17
CA ASP A 152 3.10 14.97 -2.97
C ASP A 152 2.18 14.51 -4.11
N PRO A 153 2.75 14.10 -5.26
CA PRO A 153 1.97 13.36 -6.23
C PRO A 153 1.55 12.00 -5.67
N TYR A 154 0.43 11.47 -6.15
CA TYR A 154 0.22 10.02 -6.08
C TYR A 154 1.31 9.31 -6.88
N LYS A 155 1.86 8.26 -6.28
CA LYS A 155 2.89 7.40 -6.86
C LYS A 155 2.40 5.97 -6.88
N LEU A 156 2.81 5.20 -7.89
CA LEU A 156 2.69 3.75 -7.85
C LEU A 156 3.60 3.24 -6.73
N TRP A 157 2.99 2.63 -5.72
CA TRP A 157 3.67 2.05 -4.57
C TRP A 157 3.91 0.56 -4.76
N ALA A 158 2.95 -0.14 -5.37
CA ALA A 158 3.01 -1.58 -5.60
C ALA A 158 2.25 -2.01 -6.85
N TRP A 159 2.60 -3.18 -7.35
CA TRP A 159 1.71 -3.94 -8.21
C TRP A 159 1.81 -5.43 -7.89
N VAL A 160 0.76 -6.17 -8.21
CA VAL A 160 0.81 -7.63 -8.32
C VAL A 160 0.16 -8.08 -9.62
N ARG A 161 0.56 -9.26 -10.08
CA ARG A 161 -0.18 -10.01 -11.09
C ARG A 161 -1.23 -10.86 -10.40
N LEU A 162 -2.49 -10.65 -10.76
CA LEU A 162 -3.59 -11.47 -10.23
C LEU A 162 -3.46 -12.91 -10.72
N PHE A 163 -3.84 -13.86 -9.87
CA PHE A 163 -3.84 -15.26 -10.28
C PHE A 163 -4.89 -15.53 -11.36
N PRO A 164 -4.63 -16.47 -12.29
CA PRO A 164 -5.61 -16.85 -13.30
C PRO A 164 -6.96 -17.20 -12.65
N SER A 165 -8.04 -16.63 -13.18
CA SER A 165 -9.42 -16.88 -12.74
C SER A 165 -9.71 -16.56 -11.26
N VAL A 166 -8.84 -15.80 -10.59
CA VAL A 166 -9.08 -15.37 -9.21
C VAL A 166 -10.31 -14.48 -9.15
N LYS A 167 -11.14 -14.67 -8.13
CA LYS A 167 -12.28 -13.79 -7.86
C LYS A 167 -11.81 -12.68 -6.93
N LEU A 168 -11.83 -11.44 -7.43
CA LEU A 168 -11.64 -10.28 -6.57
C LEU A 168 -12.89 -10.08 -5.70
N PRO A 169 -12.72 -9.60 -4.46
CA PRO A 169 -13.84 -9.14 -3.67
C PRO A 169 -14.50 -7.93 -4.35
N SER A 170 -15.75 -7.66 -4.00
CA SER A 170 -16.43 -6.44 -4.45
C SER A 170 -16.00 -5.25 -3.62
N PHE A 171 -15.99 -4.06 -4.23
CA PHE A 171 -15.68 -2.80 -3.57
C PHE A 171 -16.84 -1.83 -3.75
N ALA A 172 -16.90 -0.78 -2.94
CA ALA A 172 -17.78 0.33 -3.23
C ALA A 172 -17.39 0.97 -4.58
N GLY A 173 -18.37 1.54 -5.29
CA GLY A 173 -18.09 2.26 -6.53
C GLY A 173 -17.10 3.41 -6.30
N ALA A 174 -16.23 3.69 -7.25
CA ALA A 174 -15.15 4.67 -7.09
C ALA A 174 -15.62 6.07 -6.63
N ALA A 175 -16.80 6.52 -7.09
CA ALA A 175 -17.40 7.79 -6.68
C ALA A 175 -17.95 7.80 -5.24
N VAL A 176 -18.15 6.63 -4.63
CA VAL A 176 -18.54 6.46 -3.22
C VAL A 176 -17.29 6.23 -2.35
N GLY A 177 -16.32 5.50 -2.88
CA GLY A 177 -15.06 5.18 -2.22
C GLY A 177 -15.18 4.05 -1.20
N SER A 178 -14.05 3.40 -0.91
CA SER A 178 -13.95 2.30 0.06
C SER A 178 -13.08 2.74 1.24
N GLU A 179 -13.45 2.41 2.46
CA GLU A 179 -12.70 2.80 3.66
C GLU A 179 -11.24 2.30 3.60
N SER A 180 -10.29 3.17 3.96
CA SER A 180 -8.90 2.73 4.24
C SER A 180 -8.88 1.91 5.53
N VAL A 181 -8.27 0.73 5.52
CA VAL A 181 -8.33 -0.19 6.65
C VAL A 181 -7.03 -0.14 7.47
N PRO A 182 -7.09 0.12 8.79
CA PRO A 182 -5.94 0.00 9.67
C PRO A 182 -5.32 -1.40 9.65
N LEU A 183 -4.00 -1.50 9.80
CA LEU A 183 -3.31 -2.79 9.71
C LEU A 183 -3.51 -3.69 10.94
N ASP A 184 -4.08 -3.14 12.02
CA ASP A 184 -4.45 -3.80 13.27
C ASP A 184 -5.97 -3.95 13.43
N ASP A 185 -6.74 -3.80 12.34
CA ASP A 185 -8.21 -3.84 12.38
C ASP A 185 -8.74 -5.19 12.92
N PRO A 186 -9.46 -5.20 14.06
CA PRO A 186 -9.95 -6.42 14.71
C PRO A 186 -11.30 -6.92 14.15
N SER A 187 -11.92 -6.19 13.21
CA SER A 187 -13.17 -6.61 12.55
C SER A 187 -12.98 -7.72 11.52
N LEU A 188 -11.72 -8.02 11.18
CA LEU A 188 -11.33 -9.02 10.20
C LEU A 188 -11.02 -10.37 10.86
N LEU A 189 -11.06 -11.44 10.07
CA LEU A 189 -10.71 -12.81 10.51
C LEU A 189 -9.32 -12.88 11.15
N MET A 190 -8.40 -12.05 10.68
CA MET A 190 -7.12 -11.75 11.30
C MET A 190 -6.69 -10.35 10.87
N THR A 191 -5.84 -9.70 11.66
CA THR A 191 -5.37 -8.36 11.30
C THR A 191 -4.54 -8.41 10.00
N PRO A 192 -4.53 -7.36 9.17
CA PRO A 192 -3.65 -7.28 8.00
C PRO A 192 -2.17 -7.52 8.33
N THR A 193 -1.68 -7.01 9.46
CA THR A 193 -0.30 -7.29 9.93
C THR A 193 -0.08 -8.77 10.19
N ASP A 194 -0.99 -9.44 10.90
CA ASP A 194 -0.87 -10.87 11.20
C ASP A 194 -0.99 -11.72 9.94
N ALA A 195 -1.89 -11.37 9.01
CA ALA A 195 -2.05 -12.11 7.76
C ALA A 195 -0.76 -12.13 6.93
N VAL A 196 -0.07 -11.00 6.83
CA VAL A 196 1.20 -10.91 6.11
C VAL A 196 2.29 -11.72 6.83
N ALA A 197 2.39 -11.61 8.16
CA ALA A 197 3.38 -12.34 8.94
C ALA A 197 3.15 -13.88 8.88
N GLN A 198 1.90 -14.31 9.07
CA GLN A 198 1.53 -15.72 8.99
C GLN A 198 1.71 -16.26 7.59
N TYR A 199 1.39 -15.50 6.54
CA TYR A 199 1.61 -15.97 5.17
C TYR A 199 3.09 -16.18 4.85
N ALA A 200 3.99 -15.32 5.35
CA ALA A 200 5.43 -15.55 5.21
C ALA A 200 5.88 -16.84 5.92
N ASP A 201 5.32 -17.14 7.10
CA ASP A 201 5.55 -18.42 7.78
C ASP A 201 5.06 -19.62 6.94
N VAL A 202 3.88 -19.52 6.32
CA VAL A 202 3.39 -20.54 5.38
C VAL A 202 4.31 -20.69 4.17
N LEU A 203 4.85 -19.61 3.61
CA LEU A 203 5.80 -19.68 2.50
C LEU A 203 7.11 -20.38 2.92
N ASN A 204 7.57 -20.15 4.15
CA ASN A 204 8.83 -20.70 4.66
C ASN A 204 8.72 -22.17 5.10
N LEU A 205 7.59 -22.57 5.68
CA LEU A 205 7.40 -23.89 6.28
C LEU A 205 6.45 -24.79 5.47
N GLY A 206 5.78 -24.25 4.46
CA GLY A 206 4.78 -24.96 3.66
C GLY A 206 3.68 -25.59 4.53
N ALA A 207 3.39 -26.86 4.28
CA ALA A 207 2.42 -27.63 5.07
C ALA A 207 2.82 -27.84 6.54
N GLY A 208 4.07 -27.57 6.91
CA GLY A 208 4.55 -27.61 8.29
C GLY A 208 4.21 -26.36 9.10
N SER A 209 3.74 -25.28 8.46
CA SER A 209 3.29 -24.07 9.16
C SER A 209 2.02 -24.35 9.97
N GLY A 210 1.98 -23.85 11.20
CA GLY A 210 0.76 -23.86 12.02
C GLY A 210 -0.38 -23.02 11.44
N PHE A 211 -0.07 -22.15 10.48
CA PHE A 211 -1.03 -21.24 9.83
C PHE A 211 -1.48 -21.73 8.45
N ALA A 212 -0.96 -22.87 7.94
CA ALA A 212 -1.22 -23.32 6.57
C ALA A 212 -2.73 -23.46 6.26
N ALA A 213 -3.53 -23.91 7.24
CA ALA A 213 -4.97 -24.08 7.10
C ALA A 213 -5.77 -22.76 7.07
N SER A 214 -5.16 -21.64 7.48
CA SER A 214 -5.78 -20.30 7.45
C SER A 214 -5.81 -19.71 6.03
N PHE A 215 -5.06 -20.27 5.08
CA PHE A 215 -4.91 -19.75 3.72
C PHE A 215 -5.37 -20.77 2.66
N ALA A 216 -6.23 -20.34 1.75
CA ALA A 216 -6.61 -21.12 0.56
C ALA A 216 -5.40 -21.33 -0.37
N ASP A 217 -5.28 -22.54 -0.97
CA ASP A 217 -4.18 -22.89 -1.88
C ASP A 217 -3.97 -21.83 -2.96
N ASP A 218 -2.70 -21.52 -3.24
CA ASP A 218 -2.33 -20.45 -4.16
C ASP A 218 -1.08 -20.78 -5.01
N PRO A 219 -0.95 -20.16 -6.20
CA PRO A 219 0.19 -20.39 -7.09
C PRO A 219 1.56 -19.99 -6.55
N LEU A 220 1.68 -19.03 -5.61
CA LEU A 220 2.98 -18.65 -5.07
C LEU A 220 3.55 -19.76 -4.20
N ARG A 221 2.73 -20.37 -3.32
CA ARG A 221 3.13 -21.55 -2.54
C ARG A 221 3.53 -22.72 -3.43
N ALA A 222 2.77 -22.96 -4.51
CA ALA A 222 3.10 -23.99 -5.50
C ALA A 222 4.43 -23.70 -6.20
N TRP A 223 4.70 -22.43 -6.54
CA TRP A 223 5.97 -22.01 -7.13
C TRP A 223 7.15 -22.21 -6.16
N VAL A 224 7.02 -21.85 -4.88
CA VAL A 224 8.07 -22.06 -3.87
C VAL A 224 8.42 -23.54 -3.74
N ALA A 225 7.40 -24.41 -3.64
CA ALA A 225 7.59 -25.85 -3.57
C ALA A 225 8.26 -26.42 -4.84
N THR A 226 7.88 -25.93 -6.01
CA THR A 226 8.47 -26.34 -7.30
C THR A 226 9.92 -25.86 -7.42
N ASN A 227 10.21 -24.61 -7.05
CA ASN A 227 11.56 -24.04 -7.07
C ASN A 227 12.51 -24.87 -6.20
N ALA A 228 12.11 -25.20 -4.98
CA ALA A 228 12.90 -26.06 -4.10
C ALA A 228 13.23 -27.42 -4.76
N GLN A 229 12.26 -28.03 -5.44
CA GLN A 229 12.47 -29.30 -6.15
C GLN A 229 13.40 -29.16 -7.36
N THR A 230 13.20 -28.13 -8.18
CA THR A 230 14.02 -27.88 -9.38
C THR A 230 15.48 -27.60 -9.02
N GLN A 231 15.73 -26.88 -7.92
CA GLN A 231 17.08 -26.56 -7.48
C GLN A 231 17.76 -27.72 -6.72
N ALA A 232 16.98 -28.60 -6.08
CA ALA A 232 17.52 -29.71 -5.30
C ALA A 232 18.32 -30.72 -6.15
N ALA A 233 17.85 -31.10 -7.34
CA ALA A 233 18.51 -32.15 -8.12
C ALA A 233 19.91 -31.75 -8.64
N PRO A 234 20.12 -30.57 -9.25
CA PRO A 234 21.46 -30.12 -9.63
C PRO A 234 22.41 -29.97 -8.44
N LEU A 235 21.91 -29.44 -7.32
CA LEU A 235 22.74 -29.19 -6.14
C LEU A 235 23.09 -30.48 -5.40
N ALA A 236 22.19 -31.47 -5.34
CA ALA A 236 22.46 -32.75 -4.70
C ALA A 236 23.66 -33.49 -5.32
N THR A 237 23.90 -33.32 -6.63
CA THR A 237 25.08 -33.91 -7.30
C THR A 237 26.41 -33.30 -6.86
N ALA A 238 26.39 -32.12 -6.24
CA ALA A 238 27.55 -31.38 -5.73
C ALA A 238 27.50 -31.24 -4.20
N ALA A 239 26.81 -32.16 -3.50
CA ALA A 239 26.57 -32.13 -2.05
C ALA A 239 26.00 -30.78 -1.56
N GLY A 240 25.26 -30.09 -2.43
CA GLY A 240 24.77 -28.75 -2.24
C GLY A 240 23.40 -28.67 -1.60
N THR A 241 23.06 -27.48 -1.11
CA THR A 241 21.79 -27.15 -0.48
C THR A 241 21.19 -25.90 -1.11
N GLN A 242 19.87 -25.79 -1.02
CA GLN A 242 19.15 -24.56 -1.36
C GLN A 242 18.21 -24.22 -0.21
N THR A 243 18.17 -22.95 0.15
CA THR A 243 17.21 -22.38 1.09
C THR A 243 16.54 -21.18 0.44
N MET A 244 15.28 -20.94 0.78
CA MET A 244 14.57 -19.72 0.41
C MET A 244 13.79 -19.24 1.61
N THR A 245 14.02 -17.99 2.03
CA THR A 245 13.36 -17.39 3.19
C THR A 245 12.65 -16.12 2.79
N PHE A 246 11.34 -16.07 3.03
CA PHE A 246 10.49 -14.90 2.87
C PHE A 246 10.39 -14.14 4.20
N THR A 247 10.57 -12.83 4.14
CA THR A 247 10.50 -11.93 5.30
C THR A 247 9.58 -10.75 4.97
N PRO A 248 8.49 -10.53 5.72
CA PRO A 248 7.65 -9.33 5.57
C PRO A 248 8.47 -8.04 5.72
N THR A 249 8.20 -7.06 4.86
CA THR A 249 8.79 -5.74 5.03
C THR A 249 7.93 -4.91 5.99
N ALA A 250 8.51 -4.52 7.13
CA ALA A 250 7.79 -3.81 8.18
C ALA A 250 7.22 -2.48 7.66
N GLY A 251 5.93 -2.22 7.94
CA GLY A 251 5.23 -1.00 7.52
C GLY A 251 4.88 -0.92 6.03
N GLU A 252 5.22 -1.93 5.23
CA GLU A 252 4.93 -1.98 3.79
C GLU A 252 3.71 -2.85 3.48
N ALA A 253 2.60 -2.57 4.17
CA ALA A 253 1.29 -3.12 3.84
C ALA A 253 0.26 -1.98 3.73
N ARG A 254 -0.71 -2.12 2.82
CA ARG A 254 -1.81 -1.19 2.60
C ARG A 254 -3.11 -1.97 2.47
N ALA A 255 -4.17 -1.55 3.13
CA ALA A 255 -5.43 -2.26 3.16
C ALA A 255 -6.62 -1.35 2.82
N VAL A 256 -7.61 -1.91 2.14
CA VAL A 256 -8.86 -1.23 1.77
C VAL A 256 -10.05 -2.15 1.97
N ARG A 257 -11.14 -1.59 2.47
CA ARG A 257 -12.37 -2.29 2.84
C ARG A 257 -13.06 -2.85 1.60
N THR A 258 -13.54 -4.08 1.69
CA THR A 258 -14.38 -4.71 0.68
C THR A 258 -15.85 -4.55 1.05
N ALA A 259 -16.75 -4.64 0.07
CA ALA A 259 -18.18 -4.39 0.24
C ALA A 259 -18.89 -5.36 1.21
N ASP A 260 -18.30 -6.53 1.45
CA ASP A 260 -18.75 -7.54 2.40
C ASP A 260 -18.19 -7.37 3.83
N GLY A 261 -17.44 -6.29 4.09
CA GLY A 261 -16.84 -6.00 5.40
C GLY A 261 -15.42 -6.55 5.60
N GLY A 262 -14.92 -7.38 4.67
CA GLY A 262 -13.53 -7.82 4.65
C GLY A 262 -12.54 -6.73 4.22
N ALA A 263 -11.31 -7.11 3.93
CA ALA A 263 -10.30 -6.19 3.41
C ALA A 263 -9.45 -6.81 2.30
N MET A 264 -9.11 -6.02 1.29
CA MET A 264 -8.02 -6.32 0.37
C MET A 264 -6.73 -5.69 0.90
N VAL A 265 -5.69 -6.49 1.05
CA VAL A 265 -4.37 -6.07 1.56
C VAL A 265 -3.33 -6.30 0.48
N MET A 266 -2.55 -5.27 0.14
CA MET A 266 -1.31 -5.41 -0.61
C MET A 266 -0.12 -5.27 0.34
N ALA A 267 0.84 -6.18 0.27
CA ALA A 267 1.99 -6.17 1.17
C ALA A 267 3.29 -6.57 0.46
N ALA A 268 4.39 -5.97 0.91
CA ALA A 268 5.73 -6.27 0.46
C ALA A 268 6.42 -7.28 1.37
N MET A 269 7.21 -8.14 0.76
CA MET A 269 8.15 -9.04 1.41
C MET A 269 9.47 -9.01 0.65
N THR A 270 10.54 -9.39 1.32
CA THR A 270 11.78 -9.78 0.67
C THR A 270 11.89 -11.30 0.68
N ALA A 271 12.56 -11.87 -0.32
CA ALA A 271 12.95 -13.26 -0.26
C ALA A 271 14.45 -13.39 -0.53
N LEU A 272 15.13 -14.24 0.23
CA LEU A 272 16.53 -14.58 0.00
C LEU A 272 16.61 -16.06 -0.33
N GLU A 273 17.05 -16.37 -1.56
CA GLU A 273 17.44 -17.71 -1.95
C GLU A 273 18.96 -17.86 -1.82
N THR A 274 19.42 -18.81 -1.01
CA THR A 274 20.83 -19.18 -0.92
C THR A 274 21.03 -20.57 -1.50
N ARG A 275 21.87 -20.67 -2.52
CA ARG A 275 22.31 -21.91 -3.15
C ARG A 275 23.77 -22.15 -2.73
N THR A 276 24.06 -23.31 -2.18
CA THR A 276 25.40 -23.70 -1.71
C THR A 276 25.80 -25.01 -2.37
N ALA A 277 27.06 -25.13 -2.77
CA ALA A 277 27.69 -26.35 -3.27
C ALA A 277 28.95 -26.67 -2.47
N GLU A 278 29.51 -27.86 -2.67
CA GLU A 278 30.77 -28.27 -2.06
C GLU A 278 31.93 -27.30 -2.31
N GLU A 279 32.94 -27.33 -1.43
CA GLU A 279 34.11 -26.46 -1.52
C GLU A 279 34.84 -26.65 -2.87
N GLY A 280 35.19 -25.54 -3.52
CA GLY A 280 35.83 -25.54 -4.83
C GLY A 280 34.86 -25.62 -6.02
N ALA A 281 33.58 -25.94 -5.79
CA ALA A 281 32.56 -25.82 -6.83
C ALA A 281 32.26 -24.34 -7.16
N LYS A 282 31.65 -24.11 -8.32
CA LYS A 282 31.25 -22.78 -8.78
C LYS A 282 29.78 -22.81 -9.18
N ILE A 283 28.97 -21.99 -8.53
CA ILE A 283 27.57 -21.78 -8.88
C ILE A 283 27.47 -20.53 -9.74
N THR A 284 26.86 -20.68 -10.92
CA THR A 284 26.56 -19.54 -11.80
C THR A 284 25.06 -19.22 -11.77
N PRO A 285 24.69 -17.95 -12.00
CA PRO A 285 23.31 -17.53 -12.24
C PRO A 285 22.53 -18.42 -13.21
N GLY A 286 21.30 -18.77 -12.84
CA GLY A 286 20.44 -19.68 -13.62
C GLY A 286 19.58 -18.97 -14.66
N THR A 287 19.12 -17.75 -14.38
CA THR A 287 18.21 -16.98 -15.25
C THR A 287 18.92 -15.81 -15.92
N GLU A 288 18.36 -15.28 -17.02
CA GLU A 288 18.92 -14.09 -17.69
C GLU A 288 18.90 -12.85 -16.78
N THR A 289 17.89 -12.71 -15.93
CA THR A 289 17.83 -11.68 -14.89
C THR A 289 18.97 -11.84 -13.90
N GLU A 290 19.18 -13.05 -13.36
CA GLU A 290 20.27 -13.29 -12.42
C GLU A 290 21.64 -13.03 -13.08
N LYS A 291 21.85 -13.46 -14.33
CA LYS A 291 23.09 -13.22 -15.07
C LYS A 291 23.37 -11.73 -15.25
N ALA A 292 22.35 -10.96 -15.63
CA ALA A 292 22.48 -9.52 -15.83
C ALA A 292 22.84 -8.80 -14.52
N LEU A 293 22.18 -9.17 -13.40
CA LEU A 293 22.45 -8.59 -12.08
C LEU A 293 23.79 -9.03 -11.49
N PHE A 294 24.23 -10.26 -11.77
CA PHE A 294 25.50 -10.79 -11.31
C PHE A 294 26.70 -10.12 -12.01
N GLY A 295 26.52 -9.77 -13.30
CA GLY A 295 27.51 -9.04 -14.08
C GLY A 295 28.86 -9.76 -14.15
N ALA A 296 29.94 -9.04 -13.80
CA ALA A 296 31.32 -9.53 -13.84
C ALA A 296 31.79 -10.18 -12.51
N THR A 297 30.88 -10.42 -11.58
CA THR A 297 31.21 -11.00 -10.27
C THR A 297 31.78 -12.42 -10.45
N PRO A 298 32.91 -12.78 -9.81
CA PRO A 298 33.43 -14.15 -9.86
C PRO A 298 32.50 -15.13 -9.13
N PRO A 299 32.16 -16.29 -9.73
CA PRO A 299 31.35 -17.31 -9.06
C PRO A 299 32.13 -18.00 -7.94
N THR A 300 31.47 -18.20 -6.80
CA THR A 300 31.93 -19.02 -5.67
C THR A 300 31.04 -20.25 -5.54
N ASN A 301 31.22 -21.06 -4.49
CA ASN A 301 30.34 -22.16 -4.17
C ASN A 301 29.05 -21.71 -3.46
N VAL A 302 28.84 -20.41 -3.21
CA VAL A 302 27.61 -19.86 -2.63
C VAL A 302 27.06 -18.73 -3.48
N LEU A 303 25.81 -18.87 -3.92
CA LEU A 303 25.08 -17.84 -4.66
C LEU A 303 23.85 -17.40 -3.86
N ASN A 304 23.75 -16.11 -3.60
CA ASN A 304 22.63 -15.46 -2.95
C ASN A 304 21.81 -14.69 -3.99
N VAL A 305 20.54 -15.04 -4.12
CA VAL A 305 19.59 -14.39 -5.02
C VAL A 305 18.51 -13.73 -4.18
N GLY A 306 18.49 -12.39 -4.19
CA GLY A 306 17.53 -11.59 -3.45
C GLY A 306 16.35 -11.20 -4.34
N TYR A 307 15.14 -11.31 -3.79
CA TYR A 307 13.89 -10.98 -4.44
C TYR A 307 13.17 -9.89 -3.66
N THR A 308 12.47 -9.03 -4.38
CA THR A 308 11.35 -8.26 -3.84
C THR A 308 10.06 -8.95 -4.27
N THR A 309 9.22 -9.27 -3.29
CA THR A 309 7.97 -9.99 -3.48
C THR A 309 6.81 -9.10 -3.05
N MET A 310 5.80 -8.96 -3.90
CA MET A 310 4.53 -8.33 -3.56
C MET A 310 3.44 -9.38 -3.53
N VAL A 311 2.54 -9.28 -2.57
CA VAL A 311 1.35 -10.12 -2.50
C VAL A 311 0.11 -9.25 -2.32
N ALA A 312 -0.99 -9.66 -2.93
CA ALA A 312 -2.31 -9.14 -2.60
C ALA A 312 -3.14 -10.27 -2.00
N MET A 313 -3.87 -10.00 -0.94
CA MET A 313 -4.72 -10.98 -0.26
C MET A 313 -6.06 -10.35 0.09
N TYR A 314 -7.10 -11.19 0.11
CA TYR A 314 -8.39 -10.87 0.69
C TYR A 314 -8.48 -11.52 2.07
N ILE A 315 -8.73 -10.69 3.07
CA ILE A 315 -9.00 -11.10 4.45
C ILE A 315 -10.51 -10.94 4.70
N PRO A 316 -11.23 -12.04 4.95
CA PRO A 316 -12.65 -11.99 5.25
C PRO A 316 -12.98 -11.26 6.57
N PRO A 317 -14.24 -10.84 6.79
CA PRO A 317 -14.70 -10.37 8.10
C PRO A 317 -14.58 -11.46 9.17
N ALA A 318 -14.56 -11.06 10.45
CA ALA A 318 -14.29 -11.94 11.58
C ALA A 318 -15.26 -13.12 11.75
N ASP A 319 -16.48 -13.00 11.23
CA ASP A 319 -17.53 -14.03 11.29
C ASP A 319 -17.55 -14.94 10.05
N ALA A 320 -16.64 -14.74 9.10
CA ALA A 320 -16.56 -15.55 7.90
C ALA A 320 -16.10 -16.99 8.20
N THR A 321 -16.60 -17.93 7.39
CA THR A 321 -16.23 -19.35 7.47
C THR A 321 -15.11 -19.75 6.52
N THR A 322 -14.68 -18.83 5.64
CA THR A 322 -13.59 -19.02 4.68
C THR A 322 -12.31 -18.41 5.21
N GLY A 323 -11.16 -19.02 4.93
CA GLY A 323 -9.85 -18.47 5.26
C GLY A 323 -9.43 -17.29 4.37
N VAL A 324 -8.22 -16.79 4.60
CA VAL A 324 -7.59 -15.75 3.78
C VAL A 324 -7.30 -16.30 2.38
N GLN A 325 -7.54 -15.49 1.36
CA GLN A 325 -7.26 -15.85 -0.04
C GLN A 325 -6.17 -14.95 -0.61
N VAL A 326 -5.09 -15.54 -1.12
CA VAL A 326 -4.08 -14.78 -1.87
C VAL A 326 -4.61 -14.55 -3.29
N LEU A 327 -4.69 -13.28 -3.69
CA LEU A 327 -5.30 -12.84 -4.94
C LEU A 327 -4.29 -12.77 -6.08
N GLY A 328 -3.03 -12.47 -5.76
CA GLY A 328 -1.98 -12.29 -6.75
C GLY A 328 -0.64 -12.03 -6.11
N MET A 329 0.40 -12.06 -6.93
CA MET A 329 1.77 -11.83 -6.51
C MET A 329 2.61 -11.18 -7.61
N GLU A 330 3.74 -10.60 -7.21
CA GLU A 330 4.89 -10.31 -8.08
C GLU A 330 6.15 -10.76 -7.33
N ASN A 331 7.11 -11.41 -7.99
CA ASN A 331 8.34 -11.91 -7.36
C ASN A 331 9.50 -11.75 -8.33
N ILE A 332 10.30 -10.71 -8.14
CA ILE A 332 11.34 -10.31 -9.09
C ILE A 332 12.68 -10.30 -8.38
N VAL A 333 13.70 -10.83 -9.05
CA VAL A 333 15.09 -10.77 -8.59
C VAL A 333 15.53 -9.30 -8.58
N THR A 334 15.99 -8.83 -7.42
CA THR A 334 16.48 -7.45 -7.22
C THR A 334 17.96 -7.40 -6.88
N SER A 335 18.58 -8.53 -6.52
CA SER A 335 20.02 -8.60 -6.26
C SER A 335 20.56 -10.00 -6.49
N VAL A 336 21.82 -10.10 -6.93
CA VAL A 336 22.57 -11.36 -6.96
C VAL A 336 23.97 -11.11 -6.41
N ALA A 337 24.41 -11.93 -5.45
CA ALA A 337 25.72 -11.82 -4.83
C ALA A 337 26.31 -13.21 -4.55
N THR A 338 27.62 -13.29 -4.40
CA THR A 338 28.32 -14.46 -3.89
C THR A 338 28.82 -14.23 -2.46
N SER A 339 29.08 -15.31 -1.75
CA SER A 339 29.75 -15.32 -0.45
C SER A 339 30.80 -16.41 -0.37
#